data_AF-A0A660QC68-F1
#
_entry.id   AF-A0A660QC68-F1
#
_cell.length_a   1.000
_cell.length_b   1.000
_cell.length_c   1.000
_cell.angle_alpha   90.00
_cell.angle_beta   90.00
_cell.angle_gamma   90.00
#
_symmetry.space_group_name_H-M   'P 1'
#
loop_
_entity.id
_entity.type
_entity.pdbx_description
1 polymer ?
#
loop_
_entity_poly.entity_id
_entity_poly.type
_entity_poly.pdbx_seq_one_letter_code
_entity_poly.pdbx_strand_id
1 'polypeptide(L)'
;MDFLKRVWEYVKNLLEKWKSLPTPSKILFGGVFLAIITALVLLLVFTMTPGYNLLVSGLSDEQSGYLIQQLETLGIAYKVEPGGRILISNRHNVYEVRMKLASQGVLGTTTRGFEILDQQGFGATSFDKQVNYQIALQ
;
A
#
# COMPACT_ATOMS: atom_id res chain seq x y z
N MET A 1 -40.33 -2.61 -28.54
CA MET A 1 -39.02 -2.96 -29.16
C MET A 1 -38.42 -1.78 -29.94
N ASP A 2 -38.90 -0.55 -29.71
CA ASP A 2 -38.58 0.63 -30.53
C ASP A 2 -37.26 1.31 -30.14
N PHE A 3 -36.76 1.06 -28.93
CA PHE A 3 -35.45 1.54 -28.48
C PHE A 3 -34.31 1.04 -29.36
N LEU A 4 -34.27 -0.26 -29.66
CA LEU A 4 -33.22 -0.86 -30.49
C LEU A 4 -33.21 -0.31 -31.91
N LYS A 5 -34.39 -0.02 -32.48
CA LYS A 5 -34.53 0.57 -33.82
C LYS A 5 -33.99 2.00 -33.85
N ARG A 6 -34.33 2.82 -32.84
CA ARG A 6 -33.82 4.19 -32.70
C ARG A 6 -32.30 4.20 -32.53
N VAL A 7 -31.75 3.33 -31.69
CA VAL A 7 -30.28 3.20 -31.52
C VAL A 7 -29.61 2.84 -32.85
N TRP A 8 -30.17 1.91 -33.61
CA TRP A 8 -29.65 1.54 -34.92
C TRP A 8 -29.72 2.68 -35.93
N GLU A 9 -30.77 3.50 -35.88
CA GLU A 9 -30.94 4.68 -36.72
C GLU A 9 -29.92 5.77 -36.38
N TYR A 10 -29.67 6.02 -35.09
CA TYR A 10 -28.60 6.93 -34.65
C TYR A 10 -27.21 6.47 -35.10
N VAL A 11 -26.91 5.18 -34.98
CA VAL A 11 -25.63 4.61 -35.43
C VAL A 11 -25.45 4.75 -36.94
N LYS A 12 -26.50 4.46 -37.73
CA LYS A 12 -26.49 4.67 -39.20
C LYS A 12 -26.28 6.13 -39.57
N ASN A 13 -27.02 7.04 -38.93
CA ASN A 13 -26.91 8.48 -39.19
C ASN A 13 -25.53 9.04 -38.83
N LEU A 14 -24.85 8.48 -37.83
CA LEU A 14 -23.47 8.83 -37.48
C LEU A 14 -22.47 8.28 -38.51
N LEU A 15 -22.66 7.05 -38.99
CA LEU A 15 -21.82 6.44 -40.02
C LEU A 15 -21.93 7.15 -41.37
N GLU A 16 -23.14 7.55 -41.76
CA GLU A 16 -23.39 8.31 -42.99
C GLU A 16 -22.78 9.70 -42.90
N LYS A 17 -22.98 10.41 -41.79
CA LYS A 17 -22.31 11.69 -41.52
C LYS A 17 -20.80 11.54 -41.54
N TRP A 18 -20.25 10.46 -40.98
CA TRP A 18 -18.81 10.23 -41.01
C TRP A 18 -18.30 9.97 -42.44
N LYS A 19 -19.03 9.21 -43.25
CA LYS A 19 -18.66 8.98 -44.66
C LYS A 19 -18.76 10.25 -45.50
N SER A 20 -19.76 11.09 -45.27
CA SER A 20 -20.01 12.34 -46.02
C SER A 20 -19.11 13.51 -45.59
N LEU A 21 -18.30 13.37 -44.54
CA LEU A 21 -17.40 14.43 -44.11
C LEU A 21 -16.20 14.62 -45.07
N PRO A 22 -15.81 15.87 -45.35
CA PRO A 22 -14.58 16.18 -46.08
C PRO A 22 -13.35 15.59 -45.38
N THR A 23 -12.35 15.17 -46.16
CA THR A 23 -11.06 14.62 -45.68
C THR A 23 -10.39 15.47 -44.58
N PRO A 24 -10.36 16.83 -44.64
CA PRO A 24 -9.79 17.62 -43.55
C PRO A 24 -10.58 17.54 -42.23
N SER A 25 -11.92 17.48 -42.29
CA SER A 25 -12.75 17.33 -41.09
C SER A 25 -12.57 15.93 -40.46
N LYS A 26 -12.38 14.88 -41.26
CA LYS A 26 -12.09 13.52 -40.77
C LYS A 26 -10.79 13.45 -39.97
N ILE A 27 -9.73 14.13 -40.43
CA ILE A 27 -8.46 14.22 -39.72
C ILE A 27 -8.64 14.97 -38.39
N LEU A 28 -9.39 16.07 -38.40
CA LEU A 28 -9.67 16.85 -37.20
C LEU A 28 -10.42 16.02 -36.14
N PHE A 29 -11.51 15.35 -36.53
CA PHE A 29 -12.28 14.48 -35.63
C PHE A 29 -11.48 13.26 -35.14
N GLY A 30 -10.67 12.65 -36.01
CA GLY A 30 -9.77 11.57 -35.63
C GLY A 30 -8.70 12.02 -34.63
N GLY A 31 -8.12 13.21 -34.83
CA GLY A 31 -7.16 13.81 -33.90
C GLY A 31 -7.77 14.13 -32.54
N VAL A 32 -8.96 14.71 -32.51
CA VAL A 32 -9.69 14.98 -31.25
C VAL A 32 -10.04 13.69 -30.53
N PHE A 33 -10.52 12.67 -31.25
CA PHE A 33 -10.82 11.36 -30.66
C PHE A 33 -9.58 10.71 -30.04
N LEU A 34 -8.45 10.73 -30.76
CA LEU A 34 -7.19 10.20 -30.26
C LEU A 34 -6.67 10.99 -29.05
N ALA A 35 -6.80 12.32 -29.05
CA ALA A 35 -6.42 13.17 -27.92
C ALA A 35 -7.27 12.86 -26.68
N ILE A 36 -8.59 12.66 -26.84
CA ILE A 36 -9.48 12.29 -25.73
C ILE A 36 -9.06 10.95 -25.14
N ILE A 37 -8.84 9.92 -25.97
CA ILE A 37 -8.38 8.61 -25.51
C ILE A 37 -7.06 8.74 -24.75
N THR A 38 -6.09 9.47 -25.31
CA THR A 38 -4.78 9.67 -24.69
C THR A 38 -4.90 10.36 -23.34
N ALA A 39 -5.71 11.42 -23.24
CA ALA A 39 -5.97 12.11 -21.97
C ALA A 39 -6.64 11.19 -20.93
N LEU A 40 -7.57 10.33 -21.35
CA LEU A 40 -8.26 9.39 -20.48
C LEU A 40 -7.29 8.32 -19.94
N VAL A 41 -6.42 7.79 -20.79
CA VAL A 41 -5.37 6.84 -20.37
C VAL A 41 -4.40 7.51 -19.41
N LEU A 42 -3.93 8.72 -19.70
CA LEU A 42 -3.04 9.47 -18.81
C LEU A 42 -3.68 9.75 -17.44
N LEU A 43 -4.96 10.12 -17.42
CA LEU A 43 -5.70 10.35 -16.18
C LEU A 43 -5.81 9.06 -15.35
N LEU A 44 -6.13 7.93 -15.99
CA LEU A 44 -6.19 6.62 -15.33
C LEU A 44 -4.84 6.22 -14.73
N VAL A 45 -3.75 6.37 -15.49
CA VAL A 45 -2.40 6.06 -15.01
C VAL A 45 -2.01 6.97 -13.84
N PHE A 46 -2.28 8.28 -13.94
CA PHE A 46 -1.96 9.25 -12.88
C PHE A 46 -2.75 8.99 -11.59
N THR A 47 -4.01 8.57 -11.71
CA THR A 47 -4.85 8.20 -10.56
C THR A 47 -4.42 6.87 -9.94
N MET A 48 -3.78 6.00 -10.72
CA MET A 48 -3.30 4.70 -10.24
C MET A 48 -1.96 4.77 -9.50
N THR A 49 -1.22 5.89 -9.56
CA THR A 49 0.02 6.05 -8.79
C THR A 49 -0.29 5.99 -7.29
N PRO A 50 0.02 4.89 -6.59
CA PRO A 50 -0.28 4.80 -5.17
C PRO A 50 0.69 5.74 -4.48
N GLY A 51 0.18 6.79 -3.84
CA GLY A 51 0.96 7.48 -2.82
C GLY A 51 1.38 6.44 -1.76
N TYR A 52 2.59 6.55 -1.24
CA TYR A 52 3.06 5.72 -0.14
C TYR A 52 3.31 6.60 1.08
N ASN A 53 2.79 6.17 2.22
CA ASN A 53 2.99 6.83 3.50
C ASN A 53 3.89 5.99 4.40
N LEU A 54 4.74 6.64 5.18
CA LEU A 54 5.63 5.98 6.12
C LEU A 54 4.84 5.27 7.23
N LEU A 55 4.94 3.95 7.29
CA LEU A 55 4.34 3.15 8.35
C LEU A 55 5.24 3.09 9.57
N VAL A 56 6.49 2.62 9.41
CA VAL A 56 7.50 2.51 10.48
C VAL A 56 8.90 2.77 9.90
N SER A 57 9.82 3.21 10.74
CA SER A 57 11.24 3.40 10.42
C SER A 57 12.13 2.89 11.56
N GLY A 58 13.38 2.53 11.25
CA GLY A 58 14.37 2.15 12.25
C GLY A 58 14.17 0.74 12.83
N LEU A 59 13.48 -0.12 12.10
CA LEU A 59 13.37 -1.54 12.46
C LEU A 59 14.66 -2.28 12.11
N SER A 60 15.00 -3.31 12.89
CA SER A 60 16.01 -4.29 12.48
C SER A 60 15.51 -5.11 11.29
N ASP A 61 16.42 -5.79 10.58
CA ASP A 61 16.06 -6.61 9.42
C ASP A 61 15.09 -7.75 9.82
N GLU A 62 15.29 -8.34 10.99
CA GLU A 62 14.42 -9.38 11.55
C GLU A 62 13.01 -8.87 11.85
N GLN A 63 12.91 -7.70 12.51
CA GLN A 63 11.63 -7.06 12.79
C GLN A 63 10.91 -6.63 11.51
N SER A 64 11.67 -6.16 10.52
CA SER A 64 11.15 -5.79 9.20
C SER A 64 10.56 -7.00 8.48
N GLY A 65 11.23 -8.15 8.53
CA GLY A 65 10.74 -9.41 7.95
C GLY A 65 9.42 -9.87 8.59
N TYR A 66 9.34 -9.83 9.92
CA TYR A 66 8.10 -10.18 10.63
C TYR A 66 6.96 -9.21 10.30
N LEU A 67 7.24 -7.90 10.23
CA LEU A 67 6.23 -6.90 9.87
C LEU A 67 5.72 -7.10 8.45
N ILE A 68 6.62 -7.38 7.50
CA ILE A 68 6.27 -7.65 6.10
C ILE A 68 5.32 -8.84 6.00
N GLN A 69 5.62 -9.94 6.69
CA GLN A 69 4.77 -11.14 6.69
C GLN A 69 3.34 -10.83 7.19
N GLN A 70 3.21 -9.95 8.17
CA GLN A 70 1.91 -9.52 8.68
C GLN A 70 1.19 -8.58 7.71
N LEU A 71 1.89 -7.67 7.05
CA LEU A 71 1.32 -6.82 5.99
C LEU A 71 0.82 -7.65 4.79
N GLU A 72 1.55 -8.69 4.41
CA GLU A 72 1.15 -9.64 3.37
C GLU A 72 -0.13 -10.40 3.77
N THR A 73 -0.20 -10.87 5.01
CA THR A 73 -1.39 -11.55 5.56
C THR A 73 -2.62 -10.64 5.55
N LEU A 74 -2.43 -9.34 5.80
CA LEU A 74 -3.49 -8.33 5.74
C LEU A 74 -3.82 -7.87 4.30
N GLY A 75 -3.08 -8.34 3.28
CA GLY A 75 -3.26 -7.94 1.89
C GLY A 75 -2.89 -6.47 1.62
N ILE A 76 -2.03 -5.87 2.45
CA ILE A 76 -1.66 -4.46 2.36
C ILE A 76 -0.41 -4.32 1.48
N ALA A 77 -0.54 -3.58 0.37
CA ALA A 77 0.62 -3.24 -0.47
C ALA A 77 1.62 -2.36 0.28
N TYR A 78 2.88 -2.79 0.31
CA TYR A 78 3.98 -2.15 1.03
C TYR A 78 5.18 -1.89 0.12
N LYS A 79 6.09 -1.04 0.59
CA LYS A 79 7.39 -0.76 -0.03
C LYS A 79 8.44 -0.68 1.06
N VAL A 80 9.55 -1.37 0.84
CA VAL A 80 10.71 -1.35 1.75
C VAL A 80 11.73 -0.36 1.20
N GLU A 81 12.22 0.51 2.07
CA GLU A 81 13.28 1.47 1.79
C GLU A 81 14.47 1.24 2.74
N PRO A 82 15.69 1.65 2.34
CA PRO A 82 16.88 1.51 3.18
C PRO A 82 16.71 2.14 4.57
N GLY A 83 17.39 1.57 5.57
CA GLY A 83 17.32 2.02 6.96
C GLY A 83 16.09 1.52 7.72
N GLY A 84 15.59 0.33 7.38
CA GLY A 84 14.46 -0.29 8.08
C GLY A 84 13.16 0.50 7.94
N ARG A 85 12.97 1.15 6.79
CA ARG A 85 11.79 1.99 6.50
C ARG A 85 10.76 1.19 5.73
N ILE A 86 9.56 1.10 6.25
CA ILE A 86 8.44 0.43 5.60
C ILE A 86 7.35 1.45 5.35
N LEU A 87 6.93 1.56 4.09
CA LEU A 87 5.86 2.42 3.64
C LEU A 87 4.68 1.58 3.16
N ILE A 88 3.47 2.10 3.31
CA ILE A 88 2.24 1.46 2.83
C ILE A 88 1.50 2.37 1.87
N SER A 89 0.70 1.77 0.99
CA SER A 89 -0.12 2.54 0.06
C SER A 89 -1.13 3.44 0.79
N ASN A 90 -1.31 4.68 0.31
CA ASN A 90 -2.28 5.68 0.78
C ASN A 90 -3.73 5.21 0.67
N ARG A 91 -3.99 4.07 0.03
CA ARG A 91 -5.29 3.39 0.05
C ARG A 91 -5.67 2.91 1.46
N HIS A 92 -4.70 2.70 2.34
CA HIS A 92 -4.92 2.24 3.71
C HIS A 92 -4.58 3.34 4.72
N ASN A 93 -5.34 3.40 5.81
CA ASN A 93 -5.08 4.34 6.89
C ASN A 93 -3.89 3.88 7.74
N VAL A 94 -2.81 4.67 7.75
CA VAL A 94 -1.58 4.38 8.50
C VAL A 94 -1.83 4.14 9.98
N TYR A 95 -2.71 4.93 10.60
CA TYR A 95 -3.02 4.80 12.03
C TYR A 95 -3.75 3.51 12.35
N GLU A 96 -4.69 3.11 11.48
CA GLU A 96 -5.41 1.84 11.62
C GLU A 96 -4.47 0.64 11.47
N VAL A 97 -3.60 0.67 10.46
CA VAL A 97 -2.61 -0.40 10.24
C VAL A 97 -1.65 -0.48 11.43
N ARG A 98 -1.18 0.66 11.94
CA ARG A 98 -0.36 0.69 13.17
C ARG A 98 -1.10 0.09 14.36
N MET A 99 -2.37 0.42 14.56
CA MET A 99 -3.17 -0.16 15.64
C MET A 99 -3.30 -1.67 15.50
N LYS A 100 -3.57 -2.19 14.30
CA LYS A 100 -3.66 -3.63 14.03
C LYS A 100 -2.33 -4.33 14.29
N LEU A 101 -1.23 -3.80 13.77
CA LEU A 101 0.10 -4.38 13.99
C LEU A 101 0.52 -4.31 15.47
N ALA A 102 0.18 -3.24 16.18
CA ALA A 102 0.40 -3.14 17.62
C ALA A 102 -0.42 -4.19 18.40
N SER A 103 -1.68 -4.43 18.02
CA SER A 103 -2.52 -5.47 18.64
C SER A 103 -1.97 -6.89 18.44
N GLN A 104 -1.19 -7.10 17.37
CA GLN A 104 -0.50 -8.36 17.07
C GLN A 104 0.89 -8.45 17.73
N GLY A 105 1.30 -7.43 18.49
CA GLY A 105 2.62 -7.37 19.11
C GLY A 105 3.77 -7.06 18.15
N VAL A 106 3.48 -6.75 16.89
CA VAL A 106 4.47 -6.51 15.82
C VAL A 106 5.18 -5.17 16.01
N LEU A 107 4.47 -4.17 16.52
CA LEU A 107 5.01 -2.82 16.79
C LEU A 107 5.52 -2.63 18.23
N GLY A 108 5.77 -3.72 18.94
CA GLY A 108 6.40 -3.71 20.25
C GLY A 108 7.87 -4.06 20.16
N THR A 109 8.67 -3.55 21.10
CA THR A 109 10.03 -4.02 21.35
C THR A 109 10.04 -5.54 21.39
N THR A 110 10.86 -6.16 20.54
CA THR A 110 11.32 -7.55 20.67
C THR A 110 11.44 -7.84 22.16
N THR A 111 10.62 -8.78 22.63
CA THR A 111 10.46 -9.21 24.01
C THR A 111 11.73 -9.03 24.84
N ARG A 112 11.84 -7.91 25.57
CA ARG A 112 12.91 -7.69 26.56
C ARG A 112 12.63 -8.52 27.81
N GLY A 113 12.52 -9.83 27.67
CA GLY A 113 12.32 -10.74 28.81
C GLY A 113 13.61 -10.95 29.59
N PHE A 114 14.71 -11.18 28.87
CA PHE A 114 16.01 -11.52 29.44
C PHE A 114 16.97 -10.34 29.53
N GLU A 115 16.76 -9.27 28.77
CA GLU A 115 17.60 -8.06 28.83
C GLU A 115 17.49 -7.33 30.18
N ILE A 116 16.38 -7.52 30.89
CA ILE A 116 16.19 -6.98 32.26
C ILE A 116 17.09 -7.73 33.25
N LEU A 117 17.43 -9.00 32.97
CA LEU A 117 18.32 -9.80 33.80
C LEU A 117 19.80 -9.44 33.59
N ASP A 118 20.14 -8.86 32.44
CA ASP A 118 21.50 -8.46 32.08
C ASP A 118 21.88 -7.08 32.64
N GLN A 119 20.88 -6.29 33.08
CA GLN A 119 21.12 -5.05 33.83
C GLN A 119 21.44 -5.37 35.31
N GLN A 120 22.63 -5.94 35.57
CA GLN A 120 23.16 -6.01 36.92
C GLN A 120 23.53 -4.59 37.39
N GLY A 121 22.59 -3.92 38.05
CA GLY A 121 22.85 -2.68 38.75
C GLY A 121 23.98 -2.87 39.77
N PHE A 122 24.90 -1.92 39.85
CA PHE A 122 25.90 -1.85 40.92
C PHE A 122 25.17 -1.93 42.28
N GLY A 123 25.34 -3.04 43.01
CA GLY A 123 24.64 -3.32 44.28
C GLY A 123 23.82 -4.61 44.33
N ALA A 124 23.76 -5.39 43.24
CA ALA A 124 23.04 -6.67 43.22
C ALA A 124 23.51 -7.65 44.31
N THR A 125 22.56 -8.15 45.09
CA THR A 125 22.82 -9.07 46.22
C THR A 125 22.82 -10.53 45.77
N SER A 126 23.31 -11.44 46.62
CA SER A 126 23.24 -12.89 46.36
C SER A 126 21.81 -13.41 46.19
N PHE A 127 20.84 -12.76 46.85
CA PHE A 127 19.42 -13.06 46.71
C PHE A 127 18.90 -12.72 45.31
N ASP A 128 19.25 -11.53 44.80
CA ASP A 128 18.87 -11.09 43.45
C ASP A 128 19.41 -12.03 42.38
N LYS A 129 20.63 -12.53 42.54
CA LYS A 129 21.22 -13.54 41.63
C LYS A 129 20.46 -14.85 41.64
N GLN A 130 20.00 -15.31 42.80
CA GLN A 130 19.26 -16.57 42.91
C GLN A 130 17.85 -16.46 42.35
N VAL A 131 17.18 -15.33 42.54
CA VAL A 131 15.87 -15.05 41.92
C VAL A 131 16.01 -14.98 40.39
N ASN A 132 16.99 -14.24 39.88
CA ASN A 132 17.23 -14.17 38.42
C ASN A 132 17.58 -15.54 37.82
N TYR A 133 18.33 -16.38 38.55
CA TYR A 133 18.64 -17.74 38.09
C TYR A 133 17.39 -18.62 37.98
N GLN A 134 16.45 -18.50 38.93
CA GLN A 134 15.18 -19.23 38.85
C GLN A 134 14.29 -18.73 37.71
N ILE A 135 14.25 -17.41 37.47
CA ILE A 135 13.51 -16.83 36.34
C ILE A 135 14.12 -17.27 35.01
N ALA A 136 15.45 -17.40 34.93
CA ALA A 136 16.15 -17.81 33.72
C ALA A 136 16.03 -19.30 33.38
N LEU A 137 15.64 -20.15 34.35
CA LEU A 137 15.38 -21.59 34.13
C LEU A 137 13.94 -21.89 33.71
N GLN A 138 13.03 -20.92 33.84
CA GLN A 138 11.64 -21.00 33.38
C GLN A 138 11.53 -20.59 31.90
#